data_AF-A0A928UD91-F1
#
_entry.id   AF-A0A928UD91-F1
#
_cell.length_a   1.000
_cell.length_b   1.000
_cell.length_c   1.000
_cell.angle_alpha   90.00
_cell.angle_beta   90.00
_cell.angle_gamma   90.00
#
_symmetry.space_group_name_H-M   'P 1'
#
loop_
_entity.id
_entity.type
_entity.pdbx_description
1 polymer ?
#
loop_
_entity_poly.entity_id
_entity_poly.type
_entity_poly.pdbx_seq_one_letter_code
_entity_poly.pdbx_strand_id
1 'polypeptide(L)'
;MGTKSSGLRGLDIDQELLNKTQRYVIENTKFNFVSSLFHNAILLAFLFGGLLDSYNSWIASLKVPFIVSGLVFFLILLYADTVLMIPFKLYHTFVIENKYGFTTTTMKLWITDLWKSLLITTIMVSFIIATDFSSYRPAPVYGGSGYGVFLIIQHSHDVYIPVCNSAPL
;
A
#
# COMPACT_ATOMS: atom_id res chain seq x y z
N MET A 1 37.68 10.33 -5.60
CA MET A 1 37.38 11.11 -4.38
C MET A 1 36.32 10.36 -3.58
N GLY A 2 36.72 9.51 -2.62
CA GLY A 2 35.80 8.75 -1.78
C GLY A 2 35.74 9.36 -0.39
N THR A 3 34.59 9.84 0.05
CA THR A 3 34.39 10.38 1.40
C THR A 3 34.36 9.22 2.39
N LYS A 4 35.53 8.93 2.96
CA LYS A 4 35.69 7.92 4.02
C LYS A 4 34.98 8.44 5.28
N SER A 5 33.76 7.97 5.51
CA SER A 5 32.98 8.25 6.72
C SER A 5 33.78 7.80 7.95
N SER A 6 34.22 8.77 8.75
CA SER A 6 35.25 8.61 9.78
C SER A 6 34.73 8.05 11.12
N GLY A 7 33.47 7.58 11.16
CA GLY A 7 32.78 7.10 12.36
C GLY A 7 32.70 5.57 12.53
N LEU A 8 33.15 4.77 11.55
CA LEU A 8 32.99 3.31 11.55
C LEU A 8 34.28 2.52 11.89
N ARG A 9 35.26 3.18 12.55
CA ARG A 9 36.63 2.65 12.74
C ARG A 9 36.78 1.43 13.67
N GLY A 10 35.70 0.95 14.29
CA GLY A 10 35.74 -0.15 15.27
C GLY A 10 35.09 -1.46 14.82
N LEU A 11 34.55 -1.51 13.61
CA LEU A 11 33.94 -2.71 13.06
C LEU A 11 34.72 -3.00 11.77
N ASP A 12 35.30 -4.20 11.67
CA ASP A 12 35.82 -4.76 10.42
C ASP A 12 34.63 -5.04 9.49
N ILE A 13 33.89 -3.99 9.14
CA ILE A 13 32.77 -4.06 8.22
C ILE A 13 33.42 -4.28 6.88
N ASP A 14 33.31 -5.53 6.45
CA ASP A 14 33.68 -6.03 5.15
C ASP A 14 33.29 -5.01 4.08
N GLN A 15 34.30 -4.37 3.46
CA GLN A 15 34.09 -3.38 2.39
C GLN A 15 33.20 -3.95 1.28
N GLU A 16 33.23 -5.27 1.12
CA GLU A 16 32.36 -6.01 0.22
C GLU A 16 30.87 -5.91 0.59
N LEU A 17 30.52 -6.02 1.88
CA LEU A 17 29.15 -5.90 2.37
C LEU A 17 28.60 -4.48 2.18
N LEU A 18 29.42 -3.45 2.44
CA LEU A 18 29.05 -2.05 2.19
C LEU A 18 28.81 -1.77 0.71
N ASN A 19 29.67 -2.29 -0.16
CA ASN A 19 29.51 -2.14 -1.60
C ASN A 19 28.28 -2.90 -2.12
N LYS A 20 27.96 -4.07 -1.54
CA LYS A 20 26.77 -4.86 -1.89
C LYS A 20 25.48 -4.13 -1.49
N THR A 21 25.42 -3.60 -0.26
CA THR A 21 24.26 -2.85 0.25
C THR A 21 24.05 -1.52 -0.49
N GLN A 22 25.11 -0.79 -0.84
CA GLN A 22 24.99 0.42 -1.67
C GLN A 22 24.43 0.12 -3.06
N ARG A 23 24.90 -0.94 -3.73
CA ARG A 23 24.37 -1.34 -5.04
C ARG A 23 22.89 -1.72 -4.94
N TYR A 24 22.52 -2.46 -3.91
CA TYR A 24 21.13 -2.81 -3.63
C TYR A 24 20.25 -1.57 -3.46
N VAL A 25 20.66 -0.62 -2.63
CA VAL A 25 19.91 0.62 -2.39
C VAL A 25 19.73 1.40 -3.69
N ILE A 26 20.79 1.55 -4.50
CA ILE A 26 20.71 2.29 -5.77
C ILE A 26 19.75 1.60 -6.76
N GLU A 27 19.82 0.28 -6.91
CA GLU A 27 18.92 -0.46 -7.80
C GLU A 27 17.46 -0.38 -7.31
N ASN A 28 17.23 -0.59 -6.02
CA ASN A 28 15.92 -0.51 -5.39
C ASN A 28 15.30 0.90 -5.52
N THR A 29 16.07 1.95 -5.25
CA THR A 29 15.60 3.33 -5.36
C THR A 29 15.24 3.69 -6.80
N LYS A 30 16.05 3.28 -7.78
CA LYS A 30 15.73 3.52 -9.20
C LYS A 30 14.44 2.82 -9.62
N PHE A 31 14.27 1.56 -9.24
CA PHE A 31 13.04 0.82 -9.53
C PHE A 31 11.82 1.47 -8.87
N ASN A 32 11.91 1.79 -7.58
CA ASN A 32 10.82 2.42 -6.85
C ASN A 32 10.45 3.78 -7.43
N PHE A 33 11.43 4.57 -7.88
CA PHE A 33 11.19 5.85 -8.53
C PHE A 33 10.40 5.68 -9.84
N VAL A 34 10.81 4.75 -10.71
CA VAL A 34 10.11 4.48 -11.98
C VAL A 34 8.70 3.94 -11.74
N SER A 35 8.56 2.97 -10.82
CA SER A 35 7.27 2.40 -10.43
C SER A 35 6.33 3.48 -9.90
N SER A 36 6.83 4.34 -9.01
CA SER A 36 6.04 5.44 -8.44
C SER A 36 5.63 6.45 -9.49
N LEU A 37 6.52 6.83 -10.41
CA LEU A 37 6.19 7.74 -11.50
C LEU A 37 5.11 7.16 -12.42
N PHE A 38 5.22 5.87 -12.77
CA PHE A 38 4.23 5.21 -13.61
C PHE A 38 2.86 5.13 -12.94
N HIS A 39 2.82 4.74 -11.67
CA HIS A 39 1.60 4.69 -10.87
C HIS A 39 0.95 6.08 -10.73
N ASN A 40 1.74 7.11 -10.40
CA ASN A 40 1.25 8.48 -10.32
C ASN A 40 0.75 8.99 -11.68
N ALA A 41 1.45 8.68 -12.78
CA ALA A 41 1.02 9.07 -14.12
C ALA A 41 -0.34 8.44 -14.49
N ILE A 42 -0.55 7.16 -14.17
CA ILE A 42 -1.84 6.49 -14.37
C ILE A 42 -2.92 7.14 -13.51
N LEU A 43 -2.64 7.39 -12.23
CA LEU A 43 -3.60 8.01 -11.32
C LEU A 43 -4.01 9.41 -11.80
N LEU A 44 -3.04 10.22 -12.25
CA LEU A 44 -3.31 11.52 -12.86
C LEU A 44 -4.13 11.38 -14.15
N ALA A 45 -3.79 10.43 -15.03
CA ALA A 45 -4.56 10.17 -16.23
C ALA A 45 -6.00 9.72 -15.92
N PHE A 46 -6.19 8.96 -14.83
CA PHE A 46 -7.52 8.54 -14.38
C PHE A 46 -8.36 9.69 -13.83
N LEU A 47 -7.74 10.57 -13.03
CA LEU A 47 -8.40 11.75 -12.46
C LEU A 47 -8.71 12.82 -13.51
N PHE A 48 -7.74 13.17 -14.36
CA PHE A 48 -7.87 14.26 -15.34
C PHE A 48 -8.39 13.80 -16.71
N GLY A 49 -8.35 12.50 -17.01
CA GLY A 49 -8.78 11.95 -18.29
C GLY A 49 -10.29 11.71 -18.41
N GLY A 50 -11.10 12.13 -17.42
CA GLY A 50 -12.56 11.94 -17.42
C GLY A 50 -13.02 10.50 -17.18
N LEU A 51 -12.08 9.57 -16.90
CA LEU A 51 -12.39 8.18 -16.57
C LEU A 51 -13.17 8.08 -15.25
N LEU A 52 -12.91 8.99 -14.30
CA LEU A 52 -13.65 9.11 -13.05
C LEU A 52 -15.15 9.36 -13.29
N ASP A 53 -15.49 10.26 -14.20
CA ASP A 53 -16.89 10.61 -14.49
C ASP A 53 -17.61 9.44 -15.16
N SER A 54 -16.95 8.80 -16.14
CA SER A 54 -17.47 7.59 -16.77
C SER A 54 -17.69 6.48 -15.75
N TYR A 55 -16.74 6.30 -14.83
CA TYR A 55 -16.81 5.31 -13.77
C TYR A 55 -17.94 5.60 -12.77
N ASN A 56 -18.08 6.85 -12.33
CA ASN A 56 -19.16 7.28 -11.45
C ASN A 56 -20.54 7.08 -12.10
N SER A 57 -20.68 7.42 -13.38
CA SER A 57 -21.93 7.22 -14.12
C SER A 57 -22.30 5.74 -14.26
N TRP A 58 -21.30 4.87 -14.45
CA TRP A 58 -21.50 3.43 -14.51
C TRP A 58 -22.01 2.89 -13.17
N ILE A 59 -21.45 3.34 -12.05
CA ILE A 59 -21.91 2.91 -10.72
C ILE A 59 -23.31 3.45 -10.43
N ALA A 60 -23.59 4.71 -10.77
CA ALA A 60 -24.92 5.29 -10.64
C ALA A 60 -25.99 4.52 -11.46
N SER A 61 -25.60 3.92 -12.60
CA SER A 61 -26.50 3.10 -13.43
C SER A 61 -26.97 1.82 -12.74
N LEU A 62 -26.24 1.34 -11.72
CA LEU A 62 -26.59 0.11 -10.98
C LEU A 62 -27.81 0.28 -10.06
N LYS A 63 -28.34 1.51 -9.89
CA LYS A 63 -29.52 1.84 -9.05
C LYS A 63 -29.48 1.23 -7.65
N VAL A 64 -28.28 1.09 -7.09
CA VAL A 64 -28.06 0.57 -5.73
C VAL A 64 -28.28 1.67 -4.68
N PRO A 65 -28.54 1.31 -3.41
CA PRO A 65 -28.62 2.28 -2.32
C PRO A 65 -27.33 3.11 -2.22
N PHE A 66 -27.44 4.39 -1.83
CA PHE A 66 -26.30 5.33 -1.76
C PHE A 66 -25.09 4.76 -0.99
N ILE A 67 -25.35 4.06 0.12
CA ILE A 67 -24.29 3.45 0.93
C ILE A 67 -23.56 2.31 0.20
N VAL A 68 -24.32 1.47 -0.53
CA VAL A 68 -23.77 0.35 -1.31
C VAL A 68 -23.03 0.88 -2.53
N SER A 69 -23.53 1.97 -3.14
CA SER A 69 -22.86 2.68 -4.22
C SER A 69 -21.47 3.16 -3.80
N GLY A 70 -21.35 3.81 -2.64
CA GLY A 70 -20.06 4.26 -2.11
C GLY A 70 -19.11 3.10 -1.78
N LEU A 71 -19.62 2.04 -1.15
CA LEU A 71 -18.83 0.84 -0.85
C LEU A 71 -18.27 0.19 -2.13
N VAL A 72 -19.12 -0.01 -3.13
CA VAL A 72 -18.73 -0.61 -4.41
C VAL A 72 -17.74 0.29 -5.16
N PHE A 73 -17.93 1.62 -5.10
CA PHE A 73 -17.01 2.60 -5.68
C PHE A 73 -15.60 2.47 -5.09
N PHE A 74 -15.47 2.51 -3.77
CA PHE A 74 -14.15 2.42 -3.14
C PHE A 74 -13.51 1.03 -3.32
N LEU A 75 -14.28 -0.05 -3.17
CA LEU A 75 -13.74 -1.41 -3.31
C LEU A 75 -13.20 -1.68 -4.71
N ILE A 76 -13.94 -1.31 -5.76
CA ILE A 76 -13.49 -1.53 -7.14
C ILE A 76 -12.24 -0.69 -7.44
N LEU A 77 -12.17 0.57 -6.99
CA LEU A 77 -10.96 1.37 -7.15
C LEU A 77 -9.76 0.77 -6.45
N LEU A 78 -9.92 0.33 -5.20
CA LEU A 78 -8.84 -0.32 -4.42
C LEU A 78 -8.37 -1.62 -5.07
N TYR A 79 -9.29 -2.43 -5.60
CA TYR A 79 -8.95 -3.65 -6.31
C TYR A 79 -8.25 -3.35 -7.64
N ALA A 80 -8.73 -2.38 -8.41
CA ALA A 80 -8.08 -1.95 -9.65
C ALA A 80 -6.65 -1.49 -9.37
N ASP A 81 -6.46 -0.67 -8.34
CA ASP A 81 -5.14 -0.20 -7.92
C ASP A 81 -4.22 -1.35 -7.49
N THR A 82 -4.74 -2.26 -6.68
CA THR A 82 -3.99 -3.45 -6.23
C THR A 82 -3.56 -4.28 -7.43
N VAL A 83 -4.44 -4.51 -8.40
CA VAL A 83 -4.14 -5.26 -9.63
C VAL A 83 -3.06 -4.58 -10.46
N LEU A 84 -3.09 -3.25 -10.57
CA LEU A 84 -2.04 -2.48 -11.24
C LEU A 84 -0.68 -2.59 -10.53
N MET A 85 -0.70 -2.66 -9.19
CA MET A 85 0.52 -2.78 -8.37
C MET A 85 1.10 -4.19 -8.28
N ILE A 86 0.28 -5.24 -8.45
CA ILE A 86 0.71 -6.65 -8.41
C ILE A 86 1.97 -6.92 -9.23
N PRO A 87 2.07 -6.56 -10.54
CA PRO A 87 3.26 -6.87 -11.34
C PRO A 87 4.51 -6.15 -10.83
N PHE A 88 4.38 -4.92 -10.32
CA PHE A 88 5.50 -4.18 -9.74
C PHE A 88 5.98 -4.80 -8.43
N LYS A 89 5.06 -5.19 -7.56
CA LYS A 89 5.36 -5.88 -6.29
C LYS A 89 6.03 -7.22 -6.56
N LEU A 90 5.51 -7.99 -7.52
CA LEU A 90 6.10 -9.27 -7.91
C LEU A 90 7.51 -9.11 -8.46
N TYR A 91 7.72 -8.14 -9.36
CA TYR A 91 9.03 -7.87 -9.93
C TYR A 91 10.04 -7.44 -8.86
N HIS A 92 9.62 -6.58 -7.92
CA HIS A 92 10.46 -6.15 -6.82
C HIS A 92 10.92 -7.33 -5.95
N THR A 93 9.99 -8.13 -5.43
CA THR A 93 10.31 -9.27 -4.55
C THR A 93 11.08 -10.39 -5.26
N PHE A 94 10.68 -10.79 -6.47
CA PHE A 94 11.29 -11.95 -7.13
C PHE A 94 12.52 -11.63 -7.98
N VAL A 95 12.69 -10.39 -8.45
CA VAL A 95 13.84 -10.03 -9.29
C VAL A 95 14.87 -9.23 -8.49
N ILE A 96 14.43 -8.24 -7.72
CA ILE A 96 15.37 -7.38 -6.98
C ILE A 96 15.81 -8.12 -5.72
N GLU A 97 14.90 -8.50 -4.83
CA GLU A 97 15.30 -9.10 -3.56
C GLU A 97 15.97 -10.48 -3.73
N ASN A 98 15.46 -11.32 -4.65
CA ASN A 98 16.05 -12.64 -4.94
C ASN A 98 17.47 -12.53 -5.52
N LYS A 99 17.75 -11.51 -6.35
CA LYS A 99 19.09 -11.26 -6.90
C LYS A 99 20.14 -10.99 -5.82
N TYR A 100 19.72 -10.43 -4.68
CA TYR A 100 20.62 -10.18 -3.56
C TYR A 100 20.60 -11.29 -2.49
N GLY A 101 19.73 -12.29 -2.65
CA GLY A 101 19.61 -13.47 -1.79
C GLY A 101 18.85 -13.21 -0.48
N PHE A 102 18.06 -12.14 -0.41
CA PHE A 102 17.32 -11.76 0.80
C PHE A 102 15.92 -12.39 0.88
N THR A 103 15.44 -13.04 -0.18
CA THR A 103 14.06 -13.54 -0.25
C THR A 103 13.96 -14.99 0.22
N THR A 104 13.27 -15.22 1.33
CA THR A 104 12.80 -16.56 1.77
C THR A 104 11.36 -16.84 1.36
N THR A 105 10.69 -15.86 0.75
CA THR A 105 9.28 -15.89 0.36
C THR A 105 9.08 -16.72 -0.91
N THR A 106 8.22 -17.74 -0.82
CA THR A 106 7.81 -18.54 -1.99
C THR A 106 6.62 -17.92 -2.71
N MET A 107 6.44 -18.20 -4.01
CA MET A 107 5.32 -17.70 -4.82
C MET A 107 3.95 -18.03 -4.20
N LYS A 108 3.82 -19.21 -3.57
CA LYS A 108 2.59 -19.64 -2.91
C LYS A 108 2.27 -18.79 -1.67
N LEU A 109 3.30 -18.44 -0.88
CA LEU A 109 3.13 -17.59 0.30
C LEU A 109 2.72 -16.17 -0.12
N TRP A 110 3.38 -15.61 -1.14
CA TRP A 110 3.08 -14.28 -1.67
C TRP A 110 1.62 -14.15 -2.16
N ILE A 111 1.11 -15.12 -2.92
CA ILE A 111 -0.29 -15.11 -3.38
C ILE A 111 -1.25 -15.22 -2.20
N THR A 112 -0.94 -16.08 -1.23
CA THR A 112 -1.79 -16.28 -0.05
C THR A 112 -1.87 -15.01 0.79
N ASP A 113 -0.76 -14.30 0.96
CA ASP A 113 -0.70 -13.06 1.72
C ASP A 113 -1.37 -11.90 0.97
N LEU A 114 -1.31 -11.88 -0.36
CA LEU A 114 -2.09 -10.95 -1.18
C LEU A 114 -3.60 -11.14 -0.98
N TRP A 115 -4.09 -12.38 -1.00
CA TRP A 115 -5.50 -12.68 -0.76
C TRP A 115 -5.95 -12.31 0.66
N LYS A 116 -5.14 -12.60 1.68
CA LYS A 116 -5.41 -12.17 3.06
C LYS A 116 -5.48 -10.65 3.13
N SER A 117 -4.53 -9.95 2.51
CA SER A 117 -4.52 -8.48 2.49
C SER A 117 -5.79 -7.93 1.85
N LEU A 118 -6.23 -8.48 0.72
CA LEU A 118 -7.47 -8.07 0.06
C LEU A 118 -8.71 -8.28 0.95
N LEU A 119 -8.80 -9.44 1.61
CA LEU A 119 -9.91 -9.71 2.55
C LEU A 119 -9.92 -8.71 3.70
N ILE A 120 -8.76 -8.42 4.30
CA ILE A 120 -8.64 -7.48 5.41
C ILE A 120 -9.05 -6.07 4.96
N THR A 121 -8.56 -5.61 3.81
CA THR A 121 -8.93 -4.30 3.24
C THR A 121 -10.45 -4.20 3.04
N THR A 122 -11.08 -5.23 2.49
CA THR A 122 -12.53 -5.23 2.23
C THR A 122 -13.35 -5.16 3.50
N ILE A 123 -12.94 -5.90 4.53
CA ILE A 123 -13.59 -5.85 5.85
C ILE A 123 -13.41 -4.45 6.46
N MET A 124 -12.22 -3.87 6.38
CA MET A 124 -11.93 -2.53 6.89
C MET A 124 -12.78 -1.46 6.22
N VAL A 125 -12.82 -1.44 4.88
CA VAL A 125 -13.60 -0.44 4.12
C VAL A 125 -15.09 -0.55 4.43
N SER A 126 -15.60 -1.78 4.51
CA SER A 126 -17.00 -2.04 4.88
C SER A 126 -17.32 -1.53 6.29
N PHE A 127 -16.40 -1.70 7.24
CA PHE A 127 -16.57 -1.23 8.61
C PHE A 127 -16.61 0.31 8.68
N ILE A 128 -15.69 0.99 7.99
CA ILE A 128 -15.63 2.45 7.96
C ILE A 128 -16.95 3.04 7.43
N ILE A 129 -17.41 2.55 6.28
CA ILE A 129 -18.64 3.04 5.65
C ILE A 129 -19.88 2.76 6.51
N ALA A 130 -19.91 1.61 7.20
CA ALA A 130 -20.98 1.29 8.13
C ALA A 130 -21.01 2.25 9.34
N THR A 131 -19.84 2.60 9.88
CA THR A 131 -19.75 3.55 11.00
C THR A 131 -20.17 4.97 10.60
N ASP A 132 -19.81 5.41 9.39
CA ASP A 132 -20.20 6.74 8.89
C ASP A 132 -21.72 6.88 8.73
N PHE A 133 -22.41 5.81 8.31
CA PHE A 133 -23.87 5.81 8.16
C PHE A 133 -24.63 5.92 9.48
N SER A 134 -24.13 5.28 10.55
CA SER A 134 -24.74 5.37 11.88
C SER A 134 -24.74 6.81 12.42
N SER A 135 -23.79 7.64 11.97
CA SER A 135 -23.63 9.04 12.39
C SER A 135 -24.49 10.05 11.63
N TYR A 136 -25.29 9.64 10.63
CA TYR A 136 -26.23 10.54 9.91
C TYR A 136 -27.47 10.92 10.73
N ARG A 137 -27.56 10.52 12.01
CA ARG A 137 -28.51 11.12 12.95
C ARG A 137 -28.06 12.57 13.24
N PRO A 138 -28.97 13.56 13.30
CA PRO A 138 -28.60 14.96 13.43
C PRO A 138 -27.97 15.24 14.80
N ALA A 139 -26.66 15.03 14.92
CA ALA A 139 -25.85 15.45 16.05
C ALA A 139 -25.03 16.69 15.64
N PRO A 140 -24.85 17.68 16.54
CA PRO A 140 -24.22 18.95 16.20
C PRO A 140 -22.73 18.77 15.88
N VAL A 141 -22.43 18.78 14.58
CA VAL A 141 -21.31 19.29 13.75
C VAL A 141 -19.87 19.46 14.31
N TYR A 142 -19.56 19.27 15.60
CA TYR A 142 -18.19 19.41 16.12
C TYR A 142 -17.68 18.25 16.98
N GLY A 143 -18.33 17.08 16.95
CA GLY A 143 -18.10 16.05 17.98
C GLY A 143 -17.82 14.60 17.57
N GLY A 144 -18.00 14.14 16.33
CA GLY A 144 -17.80 12.69 16.11
C GLY A 144 -18.13 12.16 14.72
N SER A 145 -17.07 11.92 13.94
CA SER A 145 -17.01 10.86 12.92
C SER A 145 -15.61 10.84 12.31
N GLY A 146 -15.10 12.00 11.87
CA GLY A 146 -13.75 12.12 11.30
C GLY A 146 -12.64 11.73 12.28
N TYR A 147 -12.74 12.15 13.55
CA TYR A 147 -11.78 11.77 14.60
C TYR A 147 -11.82 10.28 14.95
N GLY A 148 -12.99 9.63 14.92
CA GLY A 148 -13.10 8.21 15.24
C GLY A 148 -12.45 7.33 14.18
N VAL A 149 -12.73 7.61 12.90
CA VAL A 149 -12.10 6.92 11.77
C VAL A 149 -10.59 7.22 11.72
N PHE A 150 -10.18 8.48 11.96
CA PHE A 150 -8.76 8.85 12.05
C PHE A 150 -8.04 8.10 13.17
N LEU A 151 -8.66 7.93 14.34
CA LEU A 151 -8.09 7.18 15.46
C LEU A 151 -8.04 5.66 15.19
N ILE A 152 -9.03 5.08 14.50
CA ILE A 152 -9.00 3.65 14.14
C ILE A 152 -7.92 3.38 13.08
N ILE A 153 -7.72 4.28 12.12
CA ILE A 153 -6.65 4.17 11.12
C ILE A 153 -5.27 4.35 11.78
N GLN A 154 -5.12 5.33 12.68
CA GLN A 154 -3.89 5.49 13.48
C GLN A 154 -3.61 4.25 14.34
N HIS A 155 -4.62 3.73 15.04
CA HIS A 155 -4.47 2.55 15.90
C HIS A 155 -4.21 1.26 15.10
N SER A 156 -4.73 1.14 13.88
CA SER A 156 -4.42 0.02 12.98
C SER A 156 -2.97 0.07 12.52
N HIS A 157 -2.40 1.26 12.31
CA HIS A 157 -0.99 1.43 11.93
C HIS A 157 -0.02 0.93 13.02
N ASP A 158 -0.40 1.07 14.30
CA ASP A 158 0.37 0.55 15.44
C ASP A 158 0.31 -0.99 15.56
N VAL A 159 -0.75 -1.62 15.06
CA VAL A 159 -0.94 -3.08 15.09
C VAL A 159 -0.19 -3.80 13.96
N TYR A 160 0.07 -3.14 12.83
CA TYR A 160 0.82 -3.75 11.71
C TYR A 160 2.33 -3.86 11.97
N ILE A 161 2.92 -2.93 12.74
CA ILE A 161 4.37 -2.87 12.98
C ILE A 161 4.92 -4.07 13.77
N PRO A 162 4.28 -4.59 14.85
CA PRO A 162 4.84 -5.71 15.60
C PRO A 162 4.75 -7.06 14.89
N VAL A 163 3.86 -7.24 13.90
CA VAL A 163 3.73 -8.52 13.17
C VAL A 163 4.89 -8.73 12.19
N CYS A 164 5.46 -7.67 11.62
CA CYS A 164 6.63 -7.77 10.74
C CYS A 164 7.97 -7.90 11.49
N ASN A 165 8.01 -7.62 12.80
CA ASN A 165 9.23 -7.69 13.60
C ASN A 165 9.49 -9.08 14.23
N SER A 166 8.79 -10.12 13.76
CA SER A 166 8.96 -11.51 14.23
C SER A 166 9.70 -12.41 13.25
N ALA A 167 10.41 -11.85 12.26
CA ALA A 167 11.41 -12.59 11.50
C ALA A 167 12.70 -12.68 12.36
N PRO A 168 13.13 -13.88 12.78
CA PRO A 168 14.34 -14.03 13.56
C PRO A 168 15.56 -13.66 12.69
N LEU A 169 16.43 -12.81 13.24
CA LEU A 169 17.84 -12.75 12.86
C LEU A 169 18.52 -14.10 13.16
#